data_AF-N9UTR0-F1
#
_entry.id   AF-N9UTR0-F1
#
_cell.length_a   1.000
_cell.length_b   1.000
_cell.length_c   1.000
_cell.angle_alpha   90.00
_cell.angle_beta   90.00
_cell.angle_gamma   90.00
#
_symmetry.space_group_name_H-M   'P 1'
#
loop_
_entity.id
_entity.type
_entity.pdbx_description
1 polymer ?
#
loop_
_entity_poly.entity_id
_entity_poly.type
_entity_poly.pdbx_seq_one_letter_code
_entity_poly.pdbx_strand_id
1 'polypeptide(L)'
;MTSVTDSNPRIYVACLAAYNNGHLHGAWIDADQDADDIRDEISAMLARSPIKDAEEYAIHDYEGFEGVTIREYAGIENVARMGAFIAEHGALGAGLLEQFVGDIDQAESALQDCYHGQHASLADYMEELTAESVTIPEALRYYVDWEAMARDAEMGGEFFTIETARDEVHVFSNR
;
A
#
# COMPACT_ATOMS: atom_id res chain seq x y z
N MET A 1 -15.29 -5.31 -6.00
CA MET A 1 -15.45 -5.64 -4.57
C MET A 1 -14.80 -6.98 -4.32
N THR A 2 -13.48 -7.00 -4.34
CA THR A 2 -12.71 -8.07 -3.70
C THR A 2 -12.83 -7.80 -2.21
N SER A 3 -13.37 -8.77 -1.49
CA SER A 3 -13.34 -8.81 -0.03
C SER A 3 -11.91 -8.56 0.43
N VAL A 4 -11.69 -7.50 1.22
CA VAL A 4 -10.44 -7.31 1.99
C VAL A 4 -10.24 -8.61 2.76
N THR A 5 -9.31 -9.45 2.32
CA THR A 5 -8.95 -10.62 3.10
C THR A 5 -8.08 -10.10 4.22
N ASP A 6 -8.57 -10.31 5.44
CA ASP A 6 -7.96 -10.13 6.75
C ASP A 6 -6.70 -11.01 6.92
N SER A 7 -5.87 -11.07 5.89
CA SER A 7 -4.67 -11.88 5.75
C SER A 7 -3.49 -10.94 5.76
N ASN A 8 -2.73 -10.98 6.84
CA ASN A 8 -1.48 -10.22 6.97
C ASN A 8 -0.60 -10.44 5.72
N PRO A 9 0.08 -9.38 5.23
CA PRO A 9 0.96 -9.49 4.08
C PRO A 9 1.99 -10.59 4.30
N ARG A 10 2.15 -11.46 3.30
CA ARG A 10 3.08 -12.60 3.37
C ARG A 10 3.73 -12.87 2.02
N ILE A 11 4.95 -13.36 2.06
CA ILE A 11 5.74 -13.73 0.87
C ILE A 11 6.01 -15.22 0.85
N TYR A 12 5.99 -15.81 -0.33
CA TYR A 12 6.49 -17.16 -0.54
C TYR A 12 7.92 -17.09 -1.09
N VAL A 13 8.87 -17.55 -0.28
CA VAL A 13 10.28 -17.57 -0.62
C VAL A 13 10.69 -18.99 -0.99
N ALA A 14 11.28 -19.17 -2.17
CA ALA A 14 11.81 -20.46 -2.63
C ALA A 14 13.33 -20.50 -2.57
N CYS A 15 13.87 -21.68 -2.28
CA CYS A 15 15.30 -21.95 -2.39
C CYS A 15 15.69 -22.15 -3.86
N LEU A 16 16.57 -21.30 -4.39
CA LEU A 16 16.96 -21.33 -5.80
C LEU A 16 17.76 -22.59 -6.14
N ALA A 17 18.62 -23.06 -5.23
CA ALA A 17 19.37 -24.30 -5.44
C ALA A 17 18.44 -25.51 -5.60
N ALA A 18 17.41 -25.62 -4.76
CA ALA A 18 16.41 -26.67 -4.84
C ALA A 18 15.57 -26.57 -6.11
N TYR A 19 15.09 -25.37 -6.43
CA TYR A 19 14.29 -25.09 -7.62
C TYR A 19 15.04 -25.48 -8.91
N ASN A 20 16.30 -25.07 -9.05
CA ASN A 20 17.16 -25.39 -10.19
C ASN A 20 17.45 -26.89 -10.34
N ASN A 21 17.25 -27.68 -9.28
CA ASN A 21 17.39 -29.14 -9.29
C ASN A 21 16.04 -29.88 -9.33
N GLY A 22 14.94 -29.19 -9.63
CA GLY A 22 13.61 -29.78 -9.78
C GLY A 22 12.92 -30.12 -8.45
N HIS A 23 13.36 -29.54 -7.35
CA HIS A 23 12.72 -29.68 -6.05
C HIS A 23 11.89 -28.44 -5.71
N LEU A 24 10.64 -28.65 -5.30
CA LEU A 24 9.82 -27.60 -4.71
C LEU A 24 10.18 -27.49 -3.23
N HIS A 25 10.98 -26.47 -2.89
CA HIS A 25 11.38 -26.17 -1.52
C HIS A 25 11.32 -24.66 -1.27
N GLY A 26 10.49 -24.26 -0.32
CA GLY A 26 10.24 -22.87 0.03
C GLY A 26 9.36 -22.76 1.27
N ALA A 27 9.09 -21.55 1.71
CA ALA A 27 8.25 -21.25 2.86
C ALA A 27 7.43 -19.97 2.62
N TRP A 28 6.20 -19.98 3.15
CA TRP A 28 5.45 -18.74 3.38
C TRP A 28 5.98 -18.09 4.65
N ILE A 29 6.24 -16.79 4.58
CA ILE A 29 6.78 -15.97 5.67
C ILE A 29 5.93 -14.72 5.77
N ASP A 30 5.50 -14.39 6.99
CA ASP A 30 4.74 -13.18 7.27
C ASP A 30 5.66 -11.96 7.06
N ALA A 31 5.16 -10.92 6.41
CA ALA A 31 5.94 -9.76 6.01
C ALA A 31 5.67 -8.51 6.87
N ASP A 32 4.80 -8.61 7.88
CA ASP A 32 4.48 -7.58 8.87
C ASP A 32 5.39 -7.61 10.11
N GLN A 33 6.47 -8.39 10.05
CA GLN A 33 7.50 -8.51 11.09
C GLN A 33 8.79 -7.79 10.71
N ASP A 34 9.74 -7.69 11.65
CA ASP A 34 11.04 -7.07 11.41
C ASP A 34 11.84 -7.79 10.31
N ALA A 35 12.59 -7.02 9.52
CA ALA A 35 13.36 -7.56 8.38
C ALA A 35 14.37 -8.64 8.80
N ASP A 36 14.90 -8.56 10.02
CA ASP A 36 15.83 -9.56 10.55
C ASP A 36 15.13 -10.88 10.91
N ASP A 37 13.89 -10.83 11.39
CA ASP A 37 13.11 -12.04 11.65
C ASP A 37 12.75 -12.75 10.33
N ILE A 38 12.36 -11.99 9.30
CA ILE A 38 12.13 -12.52 7.94
C ILE A 38 13.40 -13.22 7.42
N ARG A 39 14.58 -12.61 7.62
CA ARG A 39 15.87 -13.20 7.21
C ARG A 39 16.19 -14.48 7.95
N ASP A 40 15.89 -14.54 9.24
CA ASP A 40 16.10 -15.73 10.06
C ASP A 40 15.21 -16.87 9.57
N GLU A 41 13.96 -16.59 9.21
CA GLU A 41 13.05 -17.57 8.60
C GLU A 41 13.51 -18.05 7.22
N ILE A 42 13.98 -17.14 6.35
CA ILE A 42 14.60 -17.48 5.07
C ILE A 42 15.82 -18.39 5.28
N SER A 43 16.69 -18.02 6.22
CA SER A 43 17.89 -18.79 6.55
C SER A 43 17.54 -20.18 7.07
N ALA A 44 16.52 -20.29 7.93
CA ALA A 44 16.01 -21.58 8.41
C ALA A 44 15.38 -22.41 7.29
N MET A 45 14.70 -21.78 6.32
CA MET A 45 14.19 -22.46 5.12
C MET A 45 15.35 -23.00 4.27
N LEU A 46 16.38 -22.19 4.01
CA LEU A 46 17.56 -22.58 3.22
C LEU A 46 18.36 -23.71 3.89
N ALA A 47 18.55 -23.66 5.21
CA ALA A 47 19.24 -24.69 5.97
C ALA A 47 18.55 -26.07 5.91
N ARG A 48 17.24 -26.09 5.62
CA ARG A 48 16.44 -27.32 5.43
C ARG A 48 16.39 -27.78 3.97
N SER A 49 17.11 -27.13 3.06
CA SER A 49 17.13 -27.46 1.64
C SER A 49 17.57 -28.90 1.38
N PRO A 50 16.98 -29.60 0.39
CA PRO A 50 17.46 -30.90 -0.05
C PRO A 50 18.81 -30.81 -0.78
N ILE A 51 19.25 -29.60 -1.18
CA ILE A 51 20.52 -29.34 -1.84
C ILE A 51 21.53 -28.82 -0.81
N LYS A 52 22.74 -29.38 -0.82
CA LYS A 52 23.82 -28.93 0.05
C LYS A 52 24.24 -27.50 -0.28
N ASP A 53 24.67 -26.76 0.73
CA ASP A 53 25.24 -25.42 0.61
C ASP A 53 24.29 -24.45 -0.13
N ALA A 54 22.99 -24.57 0.12
CA ALA A 54 21.97 -23.69 -0.43
C ALA A 54 21.97 -22.33 0.28
N GLU A 55 22.32 -21.27 -0.44
CA GLU A 55 22.44 -19.91 0.11
C GLU A 55 21.49 -18.90 -0.55
N GLU A 56 21.03 -19.20 -1.76
CA GLU A 56 20.24 -18.27 -2.57
C GLU A 56 18.74 -18.56 -2.52
N TYR A 57 17.95 -17.48 -2.49
CA TYR A 57 16.50 -17.50 -2.50
C TYR A 57 15.92 -16.51 -3.52
N ALA A 58 14.65 -16.70 -3.85
CA ALA A 58 13.84 -15.72 -4.57
C ALA A 58 12.42 -15.70 -4.02
N ILE A 59 11.76 -14.54 -4.09
CA ILE A 59 10.33 -14.40 -3.80
C ILE A 59 9.58 -14.87 -5.05
N HIS A 60 8.85 -15.97 -4.94
CA HIS A 60 8.12 -16.56 -6.07
C HIS A 60 6.64 -16.20 -6.07
N ASP A 61 6.08 -15.86 -4.91
CA ASP A 61 4.67 -15.48 -4.77
C ASP A 61 4.49 -14.58 -3.56
N TYR A 62 3.34 -13.90 -3.46
CA TYR A 62 2.99 -13.05 -2.32
C TYR A 62 1.47 -12.87 -2.21
N GLU A 63 1.01 -12.61 -1.00
CA GLU A 63 -0.40 -12.34 -0.68
C GLU A 63 -0.50 -11.15 0.29
N GLY A 64 -1.62 -10.44 0.28
CA GLY A 64 -1.89 -9.33 1.20
C GLY A 64 -1.18 -8.01 0.86
N PHE A 65 -0.47 -7.91 -0.28
CA PHE A 65 0.15 -6.66 -0.77
C PHE A 65 -0.72 -5.89 -1.78
N GLU A 66 -2.05 -6.06 -1.73
CA GLU A 66 -3.04 -5.60 -2.73
C GLU A 66 -2.64 -4.36 -3.57
N GLY A 67 -2.66 -4.48 -4.90
CA GLY A 67 -2.28 -3.40 -5.82
C GLY A 67 -0.77 -3.22 -6.01
N VAL A 68 0.06 -3.81 -5.15
CA VAL A 68 1.52 -3.65 -5.18
C VAL A 68 2.22 -4.87 -5.78
N THR A 69 3.23 -4.62 -6.62
CA THR A 69 4.05 -5.67 -7.22
C THR A 69 5.34 -5.90 -6.44
N ILE A 70 5.45 -7.06 -5.80
CA ILE A 70 6.72 -7.52 -5.20
C ILE A 70 7.56 -8.24 -6.25
N ARG A 71 8.82 -7.80 -6.41
CA ARG A 71 9.77 -8.40 -7.35
C ARG A 71 10.47 -9.61 -6.72
N GLU A 72 10.91 -10.54 -7.56
CA GLU A 72 11.59 -11.77 -7.13
C GLU A 72 12.83 -11.54 -6.26
N TYR A 73 13.53 -10.43 -6.49
CA TYR A 73 14.72 -10.01 -5.76
C TYR A 73 14.51 -8.70 -4.99
N ALA A 74 13.26 -8.44 -4.56
CA ALA A 74 12.98 -7.30 -3.69
C ALA A 74 13.80 -7.41 -2.40
N GLY A 75 14.33 -6.27 -1.92
CA GLY A 75 15.06 -6.23 -0.66
C GLY A 75 14.12 -6.49 0.51
N ILE A 76 14.54 -7.33 1.45
CA ILE A 76 13.72 -7.74 2.60
C ILE A 76 13.33 -6.56 3.48
N GLU A 77 14.19 -5.54 3.65
CA GLU A 77 13.80 -4.29 4.32
C GLU A 77 12.55 -3.66 3.71
N ASN A 78 12.50 -3.53 2.39
CA ASN A 78 11.38 -2.88 1.73
C ASN A 78 10.12 -3.75 1.86
N VAL A 79 10.26 -5.07 1.70
CA VAL A 79 9.12 -5.99 1.85
C VAL A 79 8.56 -5.94 3.28
N ALA A 80 9.44 -5.94 4.29
CA ALA A 80 9.05 -5.83 5.70
C ALA A 80 8.33 -4.50 5.99
N ARG A 81 8.90 -3.38 5.51
CA ARG A 81 8.30 -2.06 5.69
C ARG A 81 6.94 -1.95 5.02
N MET A 82 6.80 -2.46 3.79
CA MET A 82 5.53 -2.48 3.08
C MET A 82 4.50 -3.36 3.79
N GLY A 83 4.91 -4.54 4.27
CA GLY A 83 4.03 -5.43 5.01
C GLY A 83 3.56 -4.81 6.33
N ALA A 84 4.47 -4.22 7.09
CA ALA A 84 4.13 -3.50 8.32
C ALA A 84 3.20 -2.30 8.06
N PHE A 85 3.46 -1.52 7.00
CA PHE A 85 2.63 -0.37 6.62
C PHE A 85 1.20 -0.77 6.24
N ILE A 86 1.04 -1.87 5.49
CA ILE A 86 -0.28 -2.42 5.17
C ILE A 86 -0.95 -2.99 6.41
N ALA A 87 -0.22 -3.70 7.27
CA ALA A 87 -0.77 -4.24 8.52
C ALA A 87 -1.26 -3.12 9.46
N GLU A 88 -0.57 -1.97 9.50
CA GLU A 88 -0.95 -0.82 10.32
C GLU A 88 -2.13 -0.03 9.74
N HIS A 89 -2.15 0.20 8.42
CA HIS A 89 -3.11 1.12 7.79
C HIS A 89 -4.20 0.42 6.95
N GLY A 90 -4.16 -0.91 6.85
CA GLY A 90 -5.11 -1.72 6.09
C GLY A 90 -5.21 -1.31 4.62
N ALA A 91 -6.44 -1.23 4.11
CA ALA A 91 -6.73 -0.87 2.72
C ALA A 91 -6.18 0.50 2.30
N LEU A 92 -6.10 1.47 3.23
CA LEU A 92 -5.48 2.76 2.95
C LEU A 92 -3.98 2.63 2.68
N GLY A 93 -3.29 1.82 3.47
CA GLY A 93 -1.86 1.55 3.29
C GLY A 93 -1.57 0.88 1.96
N ALA A 94 -2.38 -0.13 1.59
CA ALA A 94 -2.29 -0.79 0.30
C ALA A 94 -2.55 0.18 -0.87
N GLY A 95 -3.61 0.98 -0.80
CA GLY A 95 -3.94 1.98 -1.82
C GLY A 95 -2.86 3.05 -1.99
N LEU A 96 -2.21 3.48 -0.90
CA LEU A 96 -1.08 4.42 -0.98
C LEU A 96 0.12 3.80 -1.68
N LEU A 97 0.46 2.55 -1.33
CA LEU A 97 1.56 1.86 -2.00
C LEU A 97 1.25 1.63 -3.49
N GLU A 98 0.01 1.33 -3.86
CA GLU A 98 -0.40 1.24 -5.26
C GLU A 98 -0.21 2.59 -5.98
N GLN A 99 -0.68 3.68 -5.37
CA GLN A 99 -0.56 5.04 -5.90
C GLN A 99 0.90 5.44 -6.18
N PHE A 100 1.83 5.04 -5.32
CA PHE A 100 3.26 5.34 -5.45
C PHE A 100 4.08 4.18 -6.05
N VAL A 101 3.45 3.21 -6.69
CA VAL A 101 4.11 2.08 -7.39
C VAL A 101 5.08 1.31 -6.48
N GLY A 102 4.70 1.13 -5.22
CA GLY A 102 5.46 0.43 -4.20
C GLY A 102 6.60 1.25 -3.57
N ASP A 103 6.68 2.56 -3.81
CA ASP A 103 7.59 3.45 -3.11
C ASP A 103 7.05 3.76 -1.69
N ILE A 104 7.51 2.97 -0.73
CA ILE A 104 7.12 3.08 0.68
C ILE A 104 7.52 4.43 1.31
N ASP A 105 8.65 5.01 0.91
CA ASP A 105 9.09 6.29 1.47
C ASP A 105 8.14 7.42 1.05
N GLN A 106 7.67 7.39 -0.20
CA GLN A 106 6.65 8.32 -0.67
C GLN A 106 5.28 8.08 -0.03
N ALA A 107 4.87 6.81 0.12
CA ALA A 107 3.61 6.46 0.77
C ALA A 107 3.56 6.93 2.23
N GLU A 108 4.61 6.67 3.01
CA GLU A 108 4.74 7.15 4.40
C GLU A 108 4.73 8.68 4.48
N SER A 109 5.49 9.35 3.61
CA SER A 109 5.55 10.82 3.55
C SER A 109 4.19 11.44 3.19
N ALA A 110 3.46 10.84 2.26
CA ALA A 110 2.14 11.31 1.85
C ALA A 110 1.13 11.17 3.00
N LEU A 111 1.16 10.04 3.72
CA LEU A 111 0.29 9.82 4.87
C LEU A 111 0.59 10.77 6.03
N GLN A 112 1.87 11.06 6.28
CA GLN A 112 2.27 11.93 7.38
C GLN A 112 2.00 13.42 7.09
N ASP A 113 2.34 13.88 5.89
CA ASP A 113 2.45 15.32 5.62
C ASP A 113 1.38 15.86 4.69
N CYS A 114 0.67 15.00 3.95
CA CYS A 114 -0.22 15.41 2.86
C CYS A 114 -1.66 14.91 3.03
N TYR A 115 -1.97 14.23 4.13
CA TYR A 115 -3.28 13.63 4.38
C TYR A 115 -4.24 14.61 5.04
N HIS A 116 -5.44 14.77 4.46
CA HIS A 116 -6.49 15.70 4.89
C HIS A 116 -7.70 15.00 5.52
N GLY A 117 -7.56 13.72 5.87
CA GLY A 117 -8.62 12.94 6.51
C GLY A 117 -9.52 12.19 5.54
N GLN A 118 -10.57 11.59 6.11
CA GLN A 118 -11.57 10.79 5.42
C GLN A 118 -12.86 11.60 5.24
N HIS A 119 -13.39 11.58 4.04
CA HIS A 119 -14.58 12.30 3.59
C HIS A 119 -15.52 11.37 2.83
N ALA A 120 -16.79 11.74 2.64
CA ALA A 120 -17.70 10.96 1.80
C ALA A 120 -17.35 11.06 0.30
N SER A 121 -16.76 12.17 -0.11
CA SER A 121 -16.25 12.41 -1.45
C SER A 121 -15.22 13.53 -1.46
N LEU A 122 -14.45 13.67 -2.55
CA LEU A 122 -13.59 14.84 -2.74
C LEU A 122 -14.41 16.14 -2.81
N ALA A 123 -15.65 16.09 -3.31
CA ALA A 123 -16.54 17.25 -3.35
C ALA A 123 -16.90 17.76 -1.96
N ASP A 124 -17.13 16.87 -0.99
CA ASP A 124 -17.38 17.24 0.40
C ASP A 124 -16.15 17.95 1.00
N TYR A 125 -14.95 17.42 0.74
CA TYR A 125 -13.71 18.08 1.15
C TYR A 125 -13.52 19.45 0.49
N MET A 126 -13.85 19.59 -0.80
CA MET A 126 -13.78 20.88 -1.49
C MET A 126 -14.74 21.92 -0.90
N GLU A 127 -15.94 21.50 -0.47
CA GLU A 127 -16.87 22.37 0.24
C GLU A 127 -16.29 22.83 1.58
N GLU A 128 -15.75 21.90 2.38
CA GLU A 128 -15.12 22.20 3.67
C GLU A 128 -13.95 23.17 3.51
N LEU A 129 -12.98 22.83 2.67
CA LEU A 129 -11.79 23.65 2.38
C LEU A 129 -12.18 25.06 1.89
N THR A 130 -13.19 25.15 1.03
CA THR A 130 -13.65 26.45 0.53
C THR A 130 -14.32 27.26 1.64
N ALA A 131 -15.12 26.63 2.49
CA ALA A 131 -15.81 27.30 3.59
C ALA A 131 -14.85 27.86 4.66
N GLU A 132 -13.66 27.27 4.82
CA GLU A 132 -12.61 27.81 5.69
C GLU A 132 -12.04 29.15 5.21
N SER A 133 -11.96 29.33 3.89
CA SER A 133 -11.30 30.50 3.28
C SER A 133 -12.28 31.54 2.73
N VAL A 134 -13.48 31.14 2.36
CA VAL A 134 -14.46 31.95 1.65
C VAL A 134 -15.83 31.86 2.30
N THR A 135 -16.39 33.02 2.69
CA THR A 135 -17.79 33.09 3.11
C THR A 135 -18.70 33.13 1.88
N ILE A 136 -19.34 32.00 1.58
CA ILE A 136 -20.30 31.88 0.48
C ILE A 136 -21.63 32.54 0.90
N PRO A 137 -22.14 33.55 0.15
CA PRO A 137 -23.45 34.12 0.41
C PRO A 137 -24.55 33.05 0.40
N GLU A 138 -25.47 33.10 1.35
CA GLU A 138 -26.55 32.09 1.50
C GLU A 138 -27.35 31.89 0.20
N ALA A 139 -27.58 32.97 -0.55
CA ALA A 139 -28.29 32.93 -1.83
C ALA A 139 -27.57 32.12 -2.92
N LEU A 140 -26.26 31.92 -2.81
CA LEU A 140 -25.42 31.22 -3.79
C LEU A 140 -25.02 29.81 -3.34
N ARG A 141 -25.23 29.44 -2.06
CA ARG A 141 -24.76 28.18 -1.48
C ARG A 141 -25.19 26.95 -2.28
N TYR A 142 -26.45 26.90 -2.69
CA TYR A 142 -27.01 25.76 -3.45
C TYR A 142 -26.70 25.78 -4.96
N TYR A 143 -25.91 26.74 -5.43
CA TYR A 143 -25.52 26.88 -6.84
C TYR A 143 -24.03 26.58 -7.07
N VAL A 144 -23.27 26.28 -6.02
CA VAL A 144 -21.87 25.89 -6.16
C VAL A 144 -21.80 24.43 -6.59
N ASP A 145 -21.05 24.17 -7.66
CA ASP A 145 -20.84 22.82 -8.20
C ASP A 145 -19.55 22.23 -7.61
N TRP A 146 -19.69 21.58 -6.46
CA TRP A 146 -18.57 20.98 -5.74
C TRP A 146 -17.96 19.78 -6.48
N GLU A 147 -18.76 19.04 -7.26
CA GLU A 147 -18.29 17.93 -8.08
C GLU A 147 -17.36 18.43 -9.18
N ALA A 148 -17.72 19.52 -9.86
CA ALA A 148 -16.87 20.14 -10.87
C ALA A 148 -15.55 20.65 -10.26
N MET A 149 -15.61 21.29 -9.09
CA MET A 149 -14.42 21.77 -8.38
C MET A 149 -13.49 20.62 -7.98
N ALA A 150 -14.03 19.54 -7.41
CA ALA A 150 -13.27 18.36 -7.04
C ALA A 150 -12.59 17.72 -8.26
N ARG A 151 -13.34 17.57 -9.36
CA ARG A 151 -12.81 17.03 -10.61
C ARG A 151 -11.67 17.88 -11.16
N ASP A 152 -11.81 19.20 -11.15
CA ASP A 152 -10.78 20.12 -11.63
C ASP A 152 -9.52 20.05 -10.75
N ALA A 153 -9.68 19.97 -9.43
CA ALA A 153 -8.56 19.86 -8.49
C ALA A 153 -7.81 18.52 -8.62
N GLU A 154 -8.52 17.42 -8.85
CA GLU A 154 -7.91 16.11 -9.11
C GLU A 154 -7.21 16.06 -10.49
N MET A 155 -7.85 16.55 -11.56
CA MET A 155 -7.25 16.61 -12.89
C MET A 155 -6.06 17.59 -12.95
N GLY A 156 -6.10 18.65 -12.16
CA GLY A 156 -5.00 19.60 -11.98
C GLY A 156 -3.82 19.01 -11.20
N GLY A 157 -4.03 17.86 -10.54
CA GLY A 157 -3.03 17.22 -9.70
C GLY A 157 -2.80 17.97 -8.38
N GLU A 158 -3.74 18.77 -7.91
CA GLU A 158 -3.67 19.40 -6.58
C GLU A 158 -3.95 18.38 -5.48
N PHE A 159 -4.90 17.49 -5.75
CA PHE A 159 -5.29 16.41 -4.85
C PHE A 159 -5.34 15.06 -5.57
N PHE A 160 -5.20 14.00 -4.81
CA PHE A 160 -5.58 12.65 -5.21
C PHE A 160 -6.37 12.00 -4.07
N THR A 161 -7.10 10.94 -4.40
CA THR A 161 -7.93 10.23 -3.43
C THR A 161 -7.69 8.74 -3.42
N ILE A 162 -7.93 8.12 -2.28
CA ILE A 162 -7.96 6.65 -2.11
C ILE A 162 -9.31 6.28 -1.51
N GLU A 163 -10.10 5.51 -2.25
CA GLU A 163 -11.40 5.01 -1.80
C GLU A 163 -11.23 3.62 -1.18
N THR A 164 -11.50 3.49 0.12
CA THR A 164 -11.36 2.23 0.89
C THR A 164 -12.69 1.50 1.03
N ALA A 165 -13.80 2.25 1.04
CA ALA A 165 -15.16 1.74 0.97
C ALA A 165 -16.09 2.80 0.37
N ARG A 166 -17.35 2.42 0.17
CA ARG A 166 -18.38 3.36 -0.30
C ARG A 166 -18.51 4.51 0.71
N ASP A 167 -18.41 5.73 0.21
CA ASP A 167 -18.46 6.96 1.00
C ASP A 167 -17.31 7.06 2.04
N GLU A 168 -16.19 6.36 1.80
CA GLU A 168 -14.94 6.43 2.59
C GLU A 168 -13.78 6.80 1.66
N VAL A 169 -13.62 8.11 1.41
CA VAL A 169 -12.63 8.70 0.51
C VAL A 169 -11.56 9.41 1.33
N HIS A 170 -10.34 8.91 1.27
CA HIS A 170 -9.17 9.51 1.90
C HIS A 170 -8.55 10.54 0.95
N VAL A 171 -8.43 11.80 1.40
CA VAL A 171 -7.98 12.91 0.55
C VAL A 171 -6.54 13.29 0.86
N PHE A 172 -5.75 13.45 -0.19
CA PHE A 172 -4.34 13.82 -0.11
C PHE A 172 -4.02 14.99 -1.04
N SER A 173 -3.19 15.94 -0.61
CA SER A 173 -2.61 16.94 -1.51
C SER A 173 -1.34 16.42 -2.17
N ASN A 174 -1.06 16.81 -3.40
CA ASN A 174 0.27 16.59 -3.98
C ASN A 174 1.26 17.67 -3.51
N ARG A 175 2.53 17.28 -3.34
CA ARG A 175 3.65 18.19 -3.05
C ARG A 175 4.21 18.84 -4.31
#